data_AF-A0A7V6VN35-F1
#
_entry.id   AF-A0A7V6VN35-F1
#
_cell.length_a   1.000
_cell.length_b   1.000
_cell.length_c   1.000
_cell.angle_alpha   90.00
_cell.angle_beta   90.00
_cell.angle_gamma   90.00
#
_symmetry.space_group_name_H-M   'P 1'
#
loop_
_entity.id
_entity.type
_entity.pdbx_description
1 polymer ?
#
loop_
_entity_poly.entity_id
_entity_poly.type
_entity_poly.pdbx_seq_one_letter_code
_entity_poly.pdbx_strand_id
1 'polypeptide(L)'
;MASTISSTPTVATILLVVGTILWTLQSLLIASFITKPRKHVKRHKKVQKSGKLVQAKVLSYEKMGETEGMPKLELLLSFINLAGSPTKVKLMVVDSKPHENRYEPGNYIDLRLNQNGFNPPFALASASYIADKRLWVWGWLIFNIAYAVGLFLISYKQHSGRNGWLFLHPASPWMFAPVTGIALLALPAFISPASKNADDIIRPGYALSSMYSILDFGELLLYGHAAPGEILNYAQTSVWQGPDPQIRFDISIKQEYGEPELLSSLFGVKVADLHKLRTGGVEVLYLPNKKNVIMLDYTSDH
;
A
#
# COMPACT_ATOMS: atom_id res chain seq x y z
N MET A 1 -48.65 14.90 16.49
CA MET A 1 -47.79 15.59 17.48
C MET A 1 -46.48 14.82 17.55
N ALA A 2 -45.41 15.31 16.91
CA ALA A 2 -44.09 14.71 17.07
C ALA A 2 -43.50 15.24 18.39
N SER A 3 -43.15 14.34 19.31
CA SER A 3 -42.43 14.71 20.53
C SER A 3 -41.08 15.32 20.13
N THR A 4 -40.91 16.61 20.37
CA THR A 4 -39.63 17.29 20.16
C THR A 4 -38.68 16.86 21.26
N ILE A 5 -37.88 15.82 20.99
CA ILE A 5 -36.76 15.41 21.84
C ILE A 5 -35.79 16.59 21.87
N SER A 6 -35.67 17.26 23.01
CA SER A 6 -34.77 18.38 23.22
C SER A 6 -33.71 18.00 24.24
N SER A 7 -32.46 18.30 23.93
CA SER A 7 -31.34 18.08 24.85
C SER A 7 -31.22 19.25 25.82
N THR A 8 -30.58 19.04 26.96
CA THR A 8 -30.22 20.16 27.83
C THR A 8 -29.18 21.08 27.15
N PRO A 9 -29.11 22.38 27.49
CA PRO A 9 -28.21 23.32 26.83
C PRO A 9 -26.74 22.91 26.84
N THR A 10 -26.28 22.31 27.93
CA THR A 10 -24.92 21.79 28.06
C THR A 10 -24.69 20.62 27.12
N VAL A 11 -25.59 19.63 27.09
CA VAL A 11 -25.51 18.45 26.22
C VAL A 11 -25.56 18.86 24.75
N ALA A 12 -26.47 19.76 24.38
CA ALA A 12 -26.59 20.23 23.00
C ALA A 12 -25.33 20.97 22.52
N THR A 13 -24.68 21.74 23.40
CA THR A 13 -23.42 22.43 23.09
C THR A 13 -22.26 21.45 22.93
N ILE A 14 -22.18 20.42 23.79
CA ILE A 14 -21.19 19.34 23.65
C ILE A 14 -21.41 18.61 22.31
N LEU A 15 -22.65 18.26 21.99
CA LEU A 15 -22.99 17.58 20.73
C LEU A 15 -22.66 18.42 19.50
N LEU A 16 -22.85 19.75 19.56
CA LEU A 16 -22.43 20.64 18.48
C LEU A 16 -20.92 20.54 18.24
N VAL A 17 -20.10 20.64 19.29
CA VAL A 17 -18.63 20.52 19.19
C VAL A 17 -18.23 19.15 18.64
N VAL A 18 -18.80 18.07 19.18
CA VAL A 18 -18.52 16.70 18.71
C VAL A 18 -18.90 16.53 17.25
N GLY A 19 -20.08 17.00 16.84
CA GLY A 19 -20.52 16.92 15.45
C GLY A 19 -19.61 17.71 14.51
N THR A 20 -19.18 18.91 14.90
CA THR A 20 -18.21 19.70 14.12
C THR A 20 -16.89 18.96 13.94
N ILE A 21 -16.39 18.30 14.99
CA ILE A 21 -15.18 17.45 14.91
C ILE A 21 -15.41 16.28 13.94
N LEU A 22 -16.55 15.60 14.01
CA LEU A 22 -16.87 14.47 13.14
C LEU A 22 -16.95 14.88 11.65
N TRP A 23 -17.63 15.98 11.34
CA TRP A 23 -17.69 16.53 9.98
C TRP A 23 -16.32 16.95 9.45
N THR A 24 -15.50 17.55 10.32
CA THR A 24 -14.11 17.92 9.99
C THR A 24 -13.28 16.66 9.70
N LEU A 25 -13.39 15.64 10.53
CA LEU A 25 -12.69 14.37 10.34
C LEU A 25 -13.08 13.69 9.02
N GLN A 26 -14.39 13.62 8.72
CA GLN A 26 -14.87 13.09 7.45
C GLN A 26 -14.31 13.88 6.26
N SER A 27 -14.32 15.21 6.33
CA SER A 27 -13.75 16.08 5.29
C SER A 27 -12.26 15.84 5.09
N LEU A 28 -11.49 15.65 6.17
CA LEU A 28 -10.06 15.32 6.11
C LEU A 28 -9.82 13.95 5.47
N LEU A 29 -10.67 12.96 5.75
CA LEU A 29 -10.60 11.64 5.12
C LEU A 29 -10.84 11.75 3.60
N ILE A 30 -11.86 12.50 3.17
CA ILE A 30 -12.12 12.78 1.75
C ILE A 30 -10.93 13.51 1.11
N ALA A 31 -10.42 14.56 1.75
CA ALA A 31 -9.26 15.31 1.28
C ALA A 31 -7.98 14.44 1.18
N SER A 32 -7.89 13.37 1.97
CA SER A 32 -6.77 12.43 1.89
C SER A 32 -6.67 11.74 0.53
N PHE A 33 -7.80 11.50 -0.16
CA PHE A 33 -7.81 10.94 -1.52
C PHE A 33 -7.20 11.86 -2.57
N ILE A 34 -7.15 13.17 -2.30
CA ILE A 34 -6.50 14.16 -3.17
C ILE A 34 -5.02 14.28 -2.83
N THR A 35 -4.69 14.32 -1.54
CA THR A 35 -3.34 14.64 -1.08
C THR A 35 -2.39 13.44 -1.12
N LYS A 36 -2.88 12.21 -0.87
CA LYS A 36 -2.05 10.99 -0.87
C LYS A 36 -1.38 10.75 -2.24
N PRO A 37 -2.09 10.64 -3.39
CA PRO A 37 -1.45 10.39 -4.68
C PRO A 37 -0.41 11.46 -5.05
N ARG A 38 -0.71 12.73 -4.74
CA ARG A 38 0.22 13.84 -4.94
C ARG A 38 1.49 13.70 -4.10
N LYS A 39 1.35 13.27 -2.84
CA LYS A 39 2.50 12.99 -1.96
C LYS A 39 3.34 11.83 -2.51
N HIS A 40 2.73 10.74 -2.99
CA HIS A 40 3.44 9.62 -3.61
C HIS A 40 4.26 10.08 -4.83
N VAL A 41 3.64 10.81 -5.77
CA VAL A 41 4.32 11.36 -6.94
C VAL A 41 5.49 12.27 -6.56
N LYS A 42 5.31 13.16 -5.56
CA LYS A 42 6.39 14.01 -5.06
C LYS A 42 7.56 13.20 -4.50
N ARG A 43 7.30 12.09 -3.81
CA ARG A 43 8.34 11.21 -3.29
C ARG A 43 9.11 10.51 -4.41
N HIS A 44 8.43 9.94 -5.40
CA HIS A 44 9.11 9.35 -6.57
C HIS A 44 9.95 10.38 -7.33
N LYS A 45 9.42 11.59 -7.56
CA LYS A 45 10.20 12.68 -8.17
C LYS A 45 11.40 13.12 -7.35
N LYS A 46 11.31 13.07 -6.01
CA LYS A 46 12.45 13.34 -5.12
C LYS A 46 13.53 12.28 -5.33
N VAL A 47 13.16 10.99 -5.31
CA VAL A 47 14.09 9.88 -5.54
C VAL A 47 14.70 9.93 -6.95
N GLN A 48 13.91 10.27 -7.98
CA GLN A 48 14.41 10.46 -9.34
C GLN A 48 15.54 11.50 -9.44
N LYS A 49 15.50 12.54 -8.59
CA LYS A 49 16.52 13.61 -8.56
C LYS A 49 17.70 13.30 -7.65
N SER A 50 17.46 12.73 -6.46
CA SER A 50 18.49 12.55 -5.43
C SER A 50 19.04 11.13 -5.33
N GLY A 51 18.45 10.16 -6.03
CA GLY A 51 18.81 8.75 -5.90
C GLY A 51 20.10 8.38 -6.62
N LYS A 52 20.72 7.28 -6.18
CA LYS A 52 21.88 6.68 -6.83
C LYS A 52 21.45 6.02 -8.14
N LEU A 53 22.10 6.38 -9.25
CA LEU A 53 21.82 5.78 -10.56
C LEU A 53 22.34 4.34 -10.59
N VAL A 54 21.50 3.40 -11.02
CA VAL A 54 21.82 1.99 -11.21
C VAL A 54 21.11 1.49 -12.47
N GLN A 55 21.78 0.66 -13.26
CA GLN A 55 21.16 -0.02 -14.40
C GLN A 55 20.43 -1.27 -13.94
N ALA A 56 19.18 -1.42 -14.37
CA ALA A 56 18.37 -2.60 -14.14
C ALA A 56 18.14 -3.33 -15.46
N LYS A 57 18.32 -4.65 -15.45
CA LYS A 57 18.04 -5.52 -16.58
C LYS A 57 16.58 -5.96 -16.56
N VAL A 58 15.89 -5.85 -17.69
CA VAL A 58 14.55 -6.41 -17.86
C VAL A 58 14.67 -7.92 -18.05
N LEU A 59 14.08 -8.69 -17.13
CA LEU A 59 14.05 -10.15 -17.21
C LEU A 59 12.85 -10.64 -18.02
N SER A 60 11.68 -10.06 -17.78
CA SER A 60 10.44 -10.37 -18.48
C SER A 60 9.44 -9.22 -18.36
N TYR A 61 8.38 -9.26 -19.15
CA TYR A 61 7.24 -8.36 -18.99
C TYR A 61 5.91 -9.09 -19.24
N GLU A 62 4.86 -8.65 -18.56
CA GLU A 62 3.49 -9.11 -18.75
C GLU A 62 2.59 -7.92 -19.14
N LYS A 63 1.70 -8.12 -20.11
CA LYS A 63 0.70 -7.10 -20.48
C LYS A 63 -0.48 -7.20 -19.52
N MET A 64 -0.71 -6.14 -18.75
CA MET A 64 -1.79 -6.06 -17.75
C MET A 64 -3.06 -5.39 -18.27
N GLY A 65 -3.07 -5.00 -19.55
CA GLY A 65 -4.14 -4.26 -20.21
C GLY A 65 -3.65 -2.93 -20.73
N GLU A 66 -4.54 -1.94 -20.77
CA GLU A 66 -4.26 -0.60 -21.31
C GLU A 66 -4.73 0.49 -20.34
N THR A 67 -4.11 1.66 -20.43
CA THR A 67 -4.50 2.87 -19.70
C THR A 67 -4.40 4.04 -20.65
N GLU A 68 -5.51 4.73 -20.88
CA GLU A 68 -5.60 5.84 -21.85
C GLU A 68 -5.09 5.46 -23.26
N GLY A 69 -5.36 4.21 -23.70
CA GLY A 69 -4.91 3.68 -24.99
C GLY A 69 -3.42 3.34 -25.07
N MET A 70 -2.69 3.44 -23.96
CA MET A 70 -1.28 3.02 -23.86
C MET A 70 -1.18 1.67 -23.15
N PRO A 71 -0.30 0.75 -23.61
CA PRO A 71 -0.14 -0.56 -22.98
C PRO A 71 0.42 -0.42 -21.56
N LYS A 72 -0.23 -1.11 -20.63
CA LYS A 72 0.19 -1.22 -19.24
C LYS A 72 0.97 -2.53 -19.07
N LEU A 73 2.21 -2.43 -18.64
CA LEU A 73 3.15 -3.55 -18.51
C LEU A 73 3.52 -3.75 -17.04
N GLU A 74 3.63 -5.00 -16.61
CA GLU A 74 4.33 -5.38 -15.38
C GLU A 74 5.70 -5.94 -15.77
N LEU A 75 6.76 -5.22 -15.43
CA LEU A 75 8.14 -5.58 -15.75
C LEU A 75 8.75 -6.34 -14.58
N LEU A 76 9.41 -7.46 -14.83
CA LEU A 76 10.32 -8.07 -13.86
C LEU A 76 11.73 -7.56 -14.12
N LEU A 77 12.31 -6.87 -13.14
CA LEU A 77 13.61 -6.22 -13.23
C LEU A 77 14.61 -6.87 -12.29
N SER A 78 15.88 -6.92 -12.69
CA SER A 78 17.01 -7.31 -11.84
C SER A 78 18.06 -6.20 -11.81
N PHE A 79 18.52 -5.83 -10.61
CA PHE A 79 19.53 -4.79 -10.43
C PHE A 79 20.39 -5.07 -9.20
N ILE A 80 21.53 -4.38 -9.09
CA ILE A 80 22.38 -4.42 -7.90
C ILE A 80 21.92 -3.36 -6.91
N ASN A 81 21.58 -3.76 -5.69
CA ASN A 81 21.08 -2.86 -4.65
C ASN A 81 22.23 -2.05 -3.98
N LEU A 82 21.90 -1.28 -2.94
CA LEU A 82 22.88 -0.44 -2.24
C LEU A 82 23.88 -1.25 -1.39
N ALA A 83 23.52 -2.48 -1.02
CA ALA A 83 24.40 -3.45 -0.36
C ALA A 83 25.25 -4.27 -1.35
N GLY A 84 25.14 -4.04 -2.66
CA GLY A 84 25.91 -4.78 -3.67
C GLY A 84 25.33 -6.14 -4.04
N SER A 85 24.14 -6.49 -3.55
CA SER A 85 23.48 -7.76 -3.85
C SER A 85 22.54 -7.65 -5.07
N PRO A 86 22.44 -8.69 -5.91
CA PRO A 86 21.40 -8.75 -6.94
C PRO A 86 20.01 -8.82 -6.29
N THR A 87 19.03 -8.14 -6.88
CA THR A 87 17.67 -8.07 -6.36
C THR A 87 16.67 -8.02 -7.51
N LYS A 88 15.56 -8.77 -7.36
CA LYS A 88 14.46 -8.81 -8.33
C LYS A 88 13.26 -8.01 -7.85
N VAL A 89 12.61 -7.29 -8.76
CA VAL A 89 11.39 -6.53 -8.44
C VAL A 89 10.43 -6.48 -9.61
N LYS A 90 9.13 -6.46 -9.31
CA LYS A 90 8.08 -6.20 -10.29
C LYS A 90 7.74 -4.70 -10.30
N LEU A 91 7.74 -4.08 -11.48
CA LEU A 91 7.41 -2.68 -11.66
C LEU A 91 6.29 -2.54 -12.70
N MET A 92 5.17 -1.93 -12.32
CA MET A 92 4.12 -1.55 -13.24
C MET A 92 4.46 -0.23 -13.95
N VAL A 93 4.44 -0.23 -15.27
CA VAL A 93 4.64 0.95 -16.12
C VAL A 93 3.54 1.07 -17.16
N VAL A 94 3.25 2.30 -17.59
CA VAL A 94 2.45 2.58 -18.78
C VAL A 94 3.42 3.02 -19.86
N ASP A 95 3.50 2.28 -20.96
CA ASP A 95 4.44 2.55 -22.02
C ASP A 95 3.85 3.53 -23.04
N SER A 96 4.31 4.78 -22.96
CA SER A 96 3.92 5.84 -23.89
C SER A 96 4.48 5.68 -25.31
N LYS A 97 5.49 4.82 -25.49
CA LYS A 97 6.22 4.63 -26.76
C LYS A 97 6.58 3.15 -26.97
N PRO A 98 5.58 2.29 -27.19
CA PRO A 98 5.81 0.85 -27.36
C PRO A 98 6.66 0.52 -28.59
N HIS A 99 6.65 1.37 -29.62
CA HIS A 99 7.45 1.20 -30.84
C HIS A 99 8.96 1.35 -30.63
N GLU A 100 9.41 1.89 -29.49
CA GLU A 100 10.83 2.00 -29.14
C GLU A 100 11.37 0.70 -28.50
N ASN A 101 10.52 -0.32 -28.26
CA ASN A 101 10.90 -1.64 -27.72
C ASN A 101 11.74 -1.57 -26.43
N ARG A 102 11.54 -0.52 -25.62
CA ARG A 102 12.38 -0.20 -24.45
C ARG A 102 12.36 -1.25 -23.35
N TYR A 103 11.29 -2.03 -23.28
CA TYR A 103 11.03 -2.98 -22.20
C TYR A 103 11.11 -4.44 -22.65
N GLU A 104 11.80 -4.72 -23.76
CA GLU A 104 12.08 -6.10 -24.17
C GLU A 104 13.04 -6.80 -23.19
N PRO A 105 12.88 -8.13 -22.98
CA PRO A 105 13.80 -8.91 -22.16
C PRO A 105 15.24 -8.75 -22.62
N GLY A 106 16.15 -8.53 -21.69
CA GLY A 106 17.57 -8.29 -21.96
C GLY A 106 17.96 -6.82 -22.06
N ASN A 107 17.00 -5.90 -22.27
CA ASN A 107 17.27 -4.47 -22.28
C ASN A 107 17.56 -3.93 -20.87
N TYR A 108 18.27 -2.81 -20.83
CA TYR A 108 18.62 -2.11 -19.58
C TYR A 108 17.82 -0.82 -19.44
N ILE A 109 17.34 -0.57 -18.24
CA ILE A 109 16.65 0.65 -17.87
C ILE A 109 17.30 1.28 -16.64
N ASP A 110 17.33 2.61 -16.61
CA ASP A 110 17.96 3.35 -15.53
C ASP A 110 17.01 3.50 -14.34
N LEU A 111 17.42 2.98 -13.18
CA LEU A 111 16.77 3.18 -11.90
C LEU A 111 17.56 4.17 -11.03
N ARG A 112 16.85 4.86 -10.16
CA ARG A 112 17.37 5.73 -9.11
C ARG A 112 17.01 5.12 -7.77
N LEU A 113 17.99 4.56 -7.07
CA LEU A 113 17.81 3.97 -5.74
C LEU A 113 17.76 5.06 -4.67
N ASN A 114 16.81 4.96 -3.74
CA ASN A 114 16.63 5.93 -2.67
C ASN A 114 17.68 5.72 -1.57
N GLN A 115 18.50 6.72 -1.31
CA GLN A 115 19.53 6.68 -0.27
C GLN A 115 19.06 7.28 1.07
N ASN A 116 17.92 7.98 1.07
CA ASN A 116 17.43 8.78 2.20
C ASN A 116 16.12 8.24 2.79
N GLY A 117 15.79 6.98 2.51
CA GLY A 117 14.61 6.31 3.04
C GLY A 117 14.17 5.12 2.19
N PHE A 118 13.09 4.48 2.62
CA PHE A 118 12.62 3.20 2.06
C PHE A 118 11.30 3.29 1.29
N ASN A 119 10.64 4.46 1.25
CA ASN A 119 9.36 4.62 0.58
C ASN A 119 9.32 5.91 -0.28
N PRO A 120 9.37 5.80 -1.62
CA PRO A 120 9.58 4.57 -2.38
C PRO A 120 11.05 4.10 -2.31
N PRO A 121 11.34 2.80 -2.51
CA PRO A 121 12.71 2.31 -2.55
C PRO A 121 13.48 2.81 -3.78
N PHE A 122 12.81 2.94 -4.93
CA PHE A 122 13.43 3.46 -6.14
C PHE A 122 12.44 4.21 -7.03
N ALA A 123 12.98 4.87 -8.05
CA ALA A 123 12.22 5.49 -9.13
C ALA A 123 12.89 5.20 -10.47
N LEU A 124 12.11 5.06 -11.55
CA LEU A 124 12.63 4.95 -12.91
C LEU A 124 13.13 6.33 -13.36
N ALA A 125 14.36 6.41 -13.86
CA ALA A 125 14.99 7.68 -14.20
C ALA A 125 14.27 8.41 -15.35
N SER A 126 13.74 7.66 -16.31
CA SER A 126 13.05 8.18 -17.50
C SER A 126 11.52 8.30 -17.34
N ALA A 127 10.94 7.88 -16.21
CA ALA A 127 9.49 7.91 -16.01
C ALA A 127 8.94 9.31 -15.77
N SER A 128 7.72 9.53 -16.24
CA SER A 128 6.86 10.63 -15.82
C SER A 128 5.90 10.15 -14.74
N TYR A 129 6.02 10.71 -13.54
CA TYR A 129 5.10 10.46 -12.43
C TYR A 129 3.97 11.50 -12.44
N ILE A 130 2.75 11.03 -12.70
CA ILE A 130 1.55 11.85 -12.77
C ILE A 130 0.57 11.36 -11.70
N ALA A 131 -0.02 12.30 -10.96
CA ALA A 131 -1.10 11.99 -10.04
C ALA A 131 -2.42 12.17 -10.78
N ASP A 132 -3.30 11.17 -10.74
CA ASP A 132 -4.63 11.29 -11.32
C ASP A 132 -5.34 12.53 -10.78
N LYS A 133 -5.81 13.36 -11.72
CA LYS A 133 -6.64 14.52 -11.39
C LYS A 133 -8.04 14.04 -11.08
N ARG A 134 -8.26 13.60 -9.85
CA ARG A 134 -9.59 13.19 -9.37
C ARG A 134 -10.46 14.42 -9.07
N LEU A 135 -10.87 15.16 -10.11
CA LEU A 135 -11.68 16.38 -10.00
C LEU A 135 -13.00 16.13 -9.26
N TRP A 136 -13.61 14.96 -9.45
CA TRP A 136 -14.83 14.56 -8.76
C TRP A 136 -14.68 14.55 -7.23
N VAL A 137 -13.48 14.28 -6.70
CA VAL A 137 -13.22 14.28 -5.24
C VAL A 137 -13.27 15.69 -4.67
N TRP A 138 -12.86 16.71 -5.45
CA TRP A 138 -13.05 18.11 -5.04
C TRP A 138 -14.53 18.48 -5.00
N GLY A 139 -15.30 18.07 -6.01
CA GLY A 139 -16.76 18.22 -6.02
C GLY A 139 -17.39 17.55 -4.81
N TRP A 140 -16.95 16.33 -4.48
CA TRP A 140 -17.44 15.60 -3.30
C TRP A 140 -17.08 16.30 -1.98
N LEU A 141 -15.87 16.83 -1.84
CA LEU A 141 -15.46 17.59 -0.65
C LEU A 141 -16.32 18.85 -0.47
N ILE A 142 -16.51 19.63 -1.54
CA ILE A 142 -17.34 20.84 -1.50
C ILE A 142 -18.79 20.46 -1.16
N PHE A 143 -19.32 19.42 -1.80
CA PHE A 143 -20.65 18.91 -1.52
C PHE A 143 -20.79 18.45 -0.07
N ASN A 144 -19.80 17.75 0.50
CA ASN A 144 -19.82 17.30 1.89
C ASN A 144 -19.90 18.47 2.87
N ILE A 145 -19.12 19.53 2.65
CA ILE A 145 -19.15 20.74 3.48
C ILE A 145 -20.50 21.46 3.33
N ALA A 146 -20.99 21.64 2.10
CA ALA A 146 -22.28 22.27 1.85
C ALA A 146 -23.44 21.45 2.46
N TYR A 147 -23.36 20.12 2.39
CA TYR A 147 -24.33 19.19 2.97
C TYR A 147 -24.31 19.26 4.50
N ALA A 148 -23.14 19.35 5.14
CA ALA A 148 -23.01 19.52 6.59
C ALA A 148 -23.71 20.79 7.08
N VAL A 149 -23.50 21.91 6.39
CA VAL A 149 -24.10 23.20 6.72
C VAL A 149 -25.60 23.20 6.39
N GLY A 150 -25.99 22.73 5.21
CA GLY A 150 -27.37 22.69 4.76
C GLY A 150 -28.24 21.81 5.67
N LEU A 151 -27.75 20.62 6.03
CA LEU A 151 -28.44 19.71 6.95
C LEU A 151 -28.60 20.31 8.35
N PHE A 152 -27.58 21.03 8.83
CA PHE A 152 -27.68 21.78 10.09
C PHE A 152 -28.77 22.84 10.03
N LEU A 153 -28.77 23.69 8.98
CA LEU A 153 -29.73 24.78 8.82
C LEU A 153 -31.17 24.28 8.63
N ILE A 154 -31.38 23.20 7.88
CA ILE A 154 -32.70 22.59 7.70
C ILE A 154 -33.20 22.02 9.04
N SER A 155 -32.35 21.29 9.76
CA SER A 155 -32.69 20.74 11.07
C SER A 155 -33.02 21.85 12.07
N TYR A 156 -32.23 22.92 12.05
CA TYR A 156 -32.46 24.12 12.85
C TYR A 156 -33.83 24.74 12.52
N LYS A 157 -34.15 24.97 11.24
CA LYS A 157 -35.42 25.58 10.85
C LYS A 157 -36.64 24.73 11.27
N GLN A 158 -36.55 23.41 11.16
CA GLN A 158 -37.66 22.52 11.43
C GLN A 158 -37.86 22.24 12.94
N HIS A 159 -36.78 22.13 13.70
CA HIS A 159 -36.83 21.59 15.07
C HIS A 159 -36.38 22.57 16.15
N SER A 160 -35.78 23.71 15.80
CA SER A 160 -35.27 24.66 16.81
C SER A 160 -36.40 25.32 17.58
N GLY A 161 -37.56 25.60 16.98
CA GLY A 161 -38.71 26.18 17.70
C GLY A 161 -38.38 27.47 18.49
N ARG A 162 -37.34 28.23 18.08
CA ARG A 162 -36.73 29.40 18.76
C ARG A 162 -35.75 29.09 19.91
N ASN A 163 -35.49 27.82 20.20
CA ASN A 163 -34.62 27.33 21.28
C ASN A 163 -33.19 27.00 20.83
N GLY A 164 -32.66 27.70 19.82
CA GLY A 164 -31.26 27.54 19.38
C GLY A 164 -30.93 26.13 18.89
N TRP A 165 -29.76 25.60 19.27
CA TRP A 165 -29.30 24.27 18.87
C TRP A 165 -29.76 23.11 19.78
N LEU A 166 -30.76 23.34 20.65
CA LEU A 166 -31.27 22.32 21.58
C LEU A 166 -31.90 21.09 20.89
N PHE A 167 -32.17 21.18 19.59
CA PHE A 167 -32.65 20.06 18.77
C PHE A 167 -31.58 18.97 18.56
N LEU A 168 -30.30 19.27 18.83
CA LEU A 168 -29.21 18.30 18.70
C LEU A 168 -29.32 17.20 19.74
N HIS A 169 -29.39 15.97 19.27
CA HIS A 169 -29.33 14.74 20.07
C HIS A 169 -28.50 13.70 19.28
N PRO A 170 -28.02 12.62 19.91
CA PRO A 170 -27.12 11.65 19.25
C PRO A 170 -27.70 11.02 17.97
N ALA A 171 -29.01 10.81 17.92
CA ALA A 171 -29.72 10.26 16.76
C ALA A 171 -30.17 11.33 15.75
N SER A 172 -29.80 12.61 15.96
CA SER A 172 -30.16 13.66 15.00
C SER A 172 -29.51 13.40 13.65
N PRO A 173 -30.20 13.70 12.53
CA PRO A 173 -29.64 13.49 11.18
C PRO A 173 -28.25 14.11 11.00
N TRP A 174 -28.02 15.29 11.60
CA TRP A 174 -26.74 15.99 11.53
C TRP A 174 -25.59 15.30 12.28
N MET A 175 -25.88 14.62 13.40
CA MET A 175 -24.89 13.85 14.16
C MET A 175 -24.63 12.47 13.55
N PHE A 176 -25.68 11.82 13.02
CA PHE A 176 -25.58 10.47 12.48
C PHE A 176 -24.87 10.41 11.12
N ALA A 177 -25.10 11.41 10.25
CA ALA A 177 -24.53 11.48 8.91
C ALA A 177 -22.99 11.41 8.83
N PRO A 178 -22.21 12.14 9.65
CA PRO A 178 -20.75 12.05 9.57
C PRO A 178 -20.22 10.71 10.11
N VAL A 179 -20.91 10.09 11.09
CA VAL A 179 -20.53 8.76 11.61
C VAL A 179 -20.64 7.70 10.52
N THR A 180 -21.77 7.66 9.80
CA THR A 180 -21.96 6.71 8.69
C THR A 180 -20.99 6.98 7.55
N GLY A 181 -20.75 8.26 7.24
CA GLY A 181 -19.76 8.67 6.24
C GLY A 181 -18.34 8.21 6.57
N ILE A 182 -17.90 8.38 7.82
CA ILE A 182 -16.59 7.91 8.29
C ILE A 182 -16.52 6.39 8.21
N ALA A 183 -17.55 5.68 8.69
CA ALA A 183 -17.59 4.22 8.64
C ALA A 183 -17.46 3.69 7.21
N LEU A 184 -18.18 4.28 6.25
CA LEU A 184 -18.13 3.91 4.84
C LEU A 184 -16.74 4.17 4.24
N LEU A 185 -16.12 5.30 4.57
CA LEU A 185 -14.77 5.65 4.13
C LEU A 185 -13.69 4.74 4.72
N ALA A 186 -13.90 4.26 5.95
CA ALA A 186 -12.97 3.36 6.64
C ALA A 186 -13.11 1.90 6.19
N LEU A 187 -14.29 1.50 5.67
CA LEU A 187 -14.62 0.13 5.31
C LEU A 187 -13.59 -0.55 4.37
N PRO A 188 -13.08 0.09 3.29
CA PRO A 188 -12.06 -0.52 2.43
C PRO A 188 -10.76 -0.88 3.17
N ALA A 189 -10.40 -0.11 4.20
CA ALA A 189 -9.19 -0.36 5.00
C ALA A 189 -9.34 -1.54 5.96
N PHE A 190 -10.58 -1.95 6.28
CA PHE A 190 -10.91 -3.09 7.13
C PHE A 190 -11.09 -4.39 6.31
N ILE A 191 -11.80 -4.33 5.18
CA ILE A 191 -12.14 -5.54 4.40
C ILE A 191 -10.97 -6.03 3.54
N SER A 192 -10.06 -5.13 3.14
CA SER A 192 -8.94 -5.49 2.26
C SER A 192 -7.62 -4.92 2.78
N PRO A 193 -6.87 -5.67 3.61
CA PRO A 193 -5.48 -5.32 3.96
C PRO A 193 -4.61 -5.16 2.71
N ALA A 194 -4.90 -5.91 1.65
CA ALA A 194 -4.27 -5.81 0.33
C ALA A 194 -4.44 -4.43 -0.33
N SER A 195 -5.53 -3.70 -0.02
CA SER A 195 -5.79 -2.36 -0.55
C SER A 195 -4.86 -1.30 0.05
N LYS A 196 -4.34 -1.51 1.27
CA LYS A 196 -3.33 -0.60 1.87
C LYS A 196 -2.00 -0.59 1.08
N ASN A 197 -1.76 -1.61 0.26
CA ASN A 197 -0.57 -1.78 -0.58
C ASN A 197 -0.85 -1.63 -2.09
N ALA A 198 -2.12 -1.42 -2.49
CA ALA A 198 -2.56 -1.51 -3.89
C ALA A 198 -2.18 -0.29 -4.76
N ASP A 199 -1.74 0.80 -4.15
CA ASP A 199 -1.30 2.01 -4.87
C ASP A 199 0.19 1.98 -5.25
N ASP A 200 0.92 0.91 -4.89
CA ASP A 200 2.34 0.83 -5.24
C ASP A 200 2.53 0.22 -6.64
N ILE A 201 3.20 0.98 -7.49
CA ILE A 201 3.70 0.51 -8.80
C ILE A 201 4.81 -0.53 -8.62
N ILE A 202 5.38 -0.64 -7.43
CA ILE A 202 6.46 -1.55 -7.07
C ILE A 202 5.89 -2.73 -6.29
N ARG A 203 6.18 -3.94 -6.75
CA ARG A 203 5.73 -5.20 -6.14
C ARG A 203 6.92 -6.16 -5.95
N PRO A 204 6.86 -7.07 -4.97
CA PRO A 204 7.89 -8.09 -4.80
C PRO A 204 8.07 -8.90 -6.09
N GLY A 205 9.31 -9.10 -6.53
CA GLY A 205 9.66 -9.99 -7.63
C GLY A 205 9.82 -11.46 -7.22
N TYR A 206 9.57 -11.76 -5.94
CA TYR A 206 9.79 -13.06 -5.30
C TYR A 206 8.46 -13.75 -5.03
N ALA A 207 8.45 -15.08 -5.04
CA ALA A 207 7.24 -15.89 -4.84
C ALA A 207 6.66 -15.76 -3.43
N LEU A 208 7.52 -15.69 -2.42
CA LEU A 208 7.13 -15.61 -1.01
C LEU A 208 7.79 -14.41 -0.33
N SER A 209 7.06 -13.79 0.60
CA SER A 209 7.56 -12.71 1.43
C SER A 209 6.98 -12.74 2.85
N SER A 210 7.83 -12.50 3.85
CA SER A 210 7.46 -12.40 5.26
C SER A 210 7.38 -10.95 5.78
N MET A 211 7.28 -9.97 4.89
CA MET A 211 7.32 -8.55 5.27
C MET A 211 6.02 -8.08 5.90
N TYR A 212 6.13 -7.33 6.99
CA TYR A 212 4.99 -6.76 7.71
C TYR A 212 4.63 -5.34 7.26
N SER A 213 5.57 -4.62 6.63
CA SER A 213 5.37 -3.23 6.24
C SER A 213 6.03 -2.85 4.91
N ILE A 214 5.53 -1.78 4.30
CA ILE A 214 6.14 -1.18 3.10
C ILE A 214 7.56 -0.65 3.35
N LEU A 215 7.89 -0.31 4.59
CA LEU A 215 9.23 0.14 4.96
C LEU A 215 10.20 -1.04 4.98
N ASP A 216 9.78 -2.18 5.55
CA ASP A 216 10.59 -3.40 5.51
C ASP A 216 10.80 -3.88 4.07
N PHE A 217 9.79 -3.72 3.21
CA PHE A 217 9.93 -3.98 1.78
C PHE A 217 10.98 -3.11 1.11
N GLY A 218 10.90 -1.81 1.32
CA GLY A 218 11.88 -0.91 0.72
C GLY A 218 13.28 -1.09 1.29
N GLU A 219 13.41 -1.39 2.58
CA GLU A 219 14.68 -1.69 3.23
C GLU A 219 15.29 -2.97 2.66
N LEU A 220 14.50 -4.04 2.53
CA LEU A 220 14.95 -5.31 1.95
C LEU A 220 15.38 -5.16 0.49
N LEU A 221 14.64 -4.40 -0.33
CA LEU A 221 15.01 -4.15 -1.72
C LEU A 221 16.30 -3.33 -1.87
N LEU A 222 16.60 -2.45 -0.91
CA LEU A 222 17.75 -1.56 -0.99
C LEU A 222 19.01 -2.11 -0.33
N TYR A 223 18.87 -2.84 0.78
CA TYR A 223 19.96 -3.29 1.64
C TYR A 223 19.91 -4.79 1.95
N GLY A 224 19.01 -5.55 1.32
CA GLY A 224 18.96 -7.00 1.48
C GLY A 224 20.20 -7.67 0.91
N HIS A 225 20.60 -8.77 1.52
CA HIS A 225 21.68 -9.63 1.04
C HIS A 225 21.07 -10.84 0.33
N ALA A 226 21.51 -11.07 -0.91
CA ALA A 226 21.12 -12.25 -1.67
C ALA A 226 22.03 -13.41 -1.31
N ALA A 227 21.45 -14.55 -0.94
CA ALA A 227 22.20 -15.76 -0.65
C ALA A 227 21.44 -17.01 -1.11
N PRO A 228 22.15 -18.05 -1.58
CA PRO A 228 21.54 -19.33 -1.82
C PRO A 228 21.15 -19.96 -0.48
N GLY A 229 19.93 -20.46 -0.40
CA GLY A 229 19.42 -21.18 0.75
C GLY A 229 18.74 -22.48 0.36
N GLU A 230 18.35 -23.25 1.37
CA GLU A 230 17.60 -24.48 1.23
C GLU A 230 16.44 -24.49 2.23
N ILE A 231 15.23 -24.74 1.73
CA ILE A 231 14.07 -24.97 2.61
C ILE A 231 14.21 -26.37 3.19
N LEU A 232 14.53 -26.45 4.49
CA LEU A 232 14.67 -27.70 5.23
C LEU A 232 13.32 -28.29 5.59
N ASN A 233 12.40 -27.43 6.04
CA ASN A 233 11.08 -27.83 6.49
C ASN A 233 10.08 -26.68 6.31
N TYR A 234 8.80 -27.03 6.17
CA TYR A 234 7.72 -26.08 6.31
C TYR A 234 6.58 -26.70 7.12
N ALA A 235 6.03 -25.92 8.04
CA ALA A 235 4.95 -26.37 8.92
C ALA A 235 3.84 -25.31 8.98
N GLN A 236 2.59 -25.76 8.80
CA GLN A 236 1.45 -24.88 9.01
C GLN A 236 1.34 -24.51 10.49
N THR A 237 1.20 -23.21 10.77
CA THR A 237 0.91 -22.77 12.13
C THR A 237 -0.57 -22.90 12.42
N SER A 238 -0.95 -23.27 13.65
CA SER A 238 -2.35 -23.35 14.10
C SER A 238 -3.05 -21.98 14.16
N VAL A 239 -2.31 -20.89 13.93
CA VAL A 239 -2.81 -19.52 13.97
C VAL A 239 -3.21 -19.08 12.56
N TRP A 240 -4.51 -18.91 12.34
CA TRP A 240 -5.06 -18.28 11.14
C TRP A 240 -5.06 -16.76 11.33
N GLN A 241 -4.34 -16.02 10.47
CA GLN A 241 -4.36 -14.56 10.48
C GLN A 241 -4.84 -14.06 9.11
N GLY A 242 -6.16 -13.98 8.96
CA GLY A 242 -6.82 -13.60 7.70
C GLY A 242 -7.30 -14.80 6.87
N PRO A 243 -7.59 -14.61 5.57
CA PRO A 243 -8.12 -15.67 4.70
C PRO A 243 -7.06 -16.69 4.24
N ASP A 244 -5.78 -16.37 4.38
CA ASP A 244 -4.67 -17.23 3.93
C ASP A 244 -3.97 -17.90 5.12
N PRO A 245 -3.62 -19.21 5.05
CA PRO A 245 -2.88 -19.89 6.10
C PRO A 245 -1.46 -19.34 6.25
N GLN A 246 -1.00 -19.24 7.49
CA GLN A 246 0.41 -18.95 7.80
C GLN A 246 1.21 -20.24 7.88
N ILE A 247 2.34 -20.25 7.18
CA ILE A 247 3.25 -21.38 7.12
C ILE A 247 4.61 -20.88 7.59
N ARG A 248 5.20 -21.59 8.56
CA ARG A 248 6.57 -21.39 9.00
C ARG A 248 7.49 -22.15 8.06
N PHE A 249 8.46 -21.46 7.51
CA PHE A 249 9.54 -22.06 6.74
C PHE A 249 10.83 -21.98 7.55
N ASP A 250 11.52 -23.11 7.66
CA ASP A 250 12.86 -23.21 8.23
C ASP A 250 13.86 -23.31 7.08
N ILE A 251 14.70 -22.29 6.95
CA ILE A 251 15.57 -22.06 5.79
C ILE A 251 17.01 -22.04 6.28
N SER A 252 17.85 -22.86 5.68
CA SER A 252 19.30 -22.81 5.90
C SER A 252 19.92 -21.90 4.84
N ILE A 253 20.66 -20.87 5.26
CA ILE A 253 21.38 -19.99 4.36
C ILE A 253 22.88 -20.29 4.46
N LYS A 254 23.51 -20.48 3.30
CA LYS A 254 24.98 -20.56 3.23
C LYS A 254 25.54 -19.15 3.23
N GLN A 255 26.18 -18.75 4.33
CA GLN A 255 26.92 -17.50 4.38
C GLN A 255 28.24 -17.63 3.61
N GLU A 256 28.71 -16.53 3.02
CA GLU A 256 29.96 -16.48 2.25
C GLU A 256 31.20 -16.76 3.13
N TYR A 257 31.10 -16.47 4.44
CA TYR A 257 32.08 -16.82 5.45
C TYR A 257 31.39 -17.19 6.77
N GLY A 258 31.25 -18.48 7.07
CA GLY A 258 30.70 -18.95 8.36
C GLY A 258 29.94 -20.28 8.29
N GLU A 259 29.48 -20.73 9.45
CA GLU A 259 28.54 -21.85 9.58
C GLU A 259 27.18 -21.47 8.96
N PRO A 260 26.43 -22.43 8.39
CA PRO A 260 25.11 -22.17 7.84
C PRO A 260 24.17 -21.63 8.93
N GLU A 261 23.49 -20.52 8.63
CA GLU A 261 22.56 -19.90 9.56
C GLU A 261 21.13 -20.38 9.26
N LEU A 262 20.44 -20.84 10.29
CA LEU A 262 19.04 -21.27 10.19
C LEU A 262 18.12 -20.07 10.49
N LEU A 263 17.32 -19.71 9.50
CA LEU A 263 16.30 -18.68 9.60
C LEU A 263 14.92 -19.32 9.60
N SER A 264 14.09 -18.95 10.58
CA SER A 264 12.69 -19.35 10.65
C SER A 264 11.81 -18.13 10.41
N SER A 265 10.96 -18.16 9.38
CA SER A 265 10.06 -17.05 9.06
C SER A 265 8.65 -17.51 8.68
N LEU A 266 7.67 -16.65 8.96
CA LEU A 266 6.26 -16.90 8.68
C LEU A 266 5.87 -16.24 7.36
N PHE A 267 5.28 -17.05 6.48
CA PHE A 267 4.80 -16.62 5.17
C PHE A 267 3.30 -16.87 5.08
N GLY A 268 2.56 -15.87 4.58
CA GLY A 268 1.17 -16.07 4.16
C GLY A 268 1.14 -16.70 2.77
N VAL A 269 0.61 -17.92 2.66
CA VAL A 269 0.53 -18.64 1.39
C VAL A 269 -0.93 -18.80 1.03
N LYS A 270 -1.30 -18.42 -0.20
CA LYS A 270 -2.66 -18.65 -0.69
C LYS A 270 -2.97 -20.13 -0.71
N VAL A 271 -4.18 -20.50 -0.30
CA VAL A 271 -4.64 -21.91 -0.29
C VAL A 271 -4.46 -22.56 -1.66
N ALA A 272 -4.76 -21.84 -2.74
CA ALA A 272 -4.60 -22.30 -4.11
C ALA A 272 -3.14 -22.61 -4.48
N ASP A 273 -2.15 -22.00 -3.83
CA ASP A 273 -0.73 -22.15 -4.12
C ASP A 273 -0.02 -23.12 -3.15
N LEU A 274 -0.74 -23.71 -2.19
CA LEU A 274 -0.17 -24.69 -1.24
C LEU A 274 0.48 -25.89 -1.94
N HIS A 275 -0.10 -26.34 -3.06
CA HIS A 275 0.44 -27.45 -3.85
C HIS A 275 1.76 -27.11 -4.57
N LYS A 276 2.14 -25.82 -4.62
CA LYS A 276 3.39 -25.36 -5.23
C LYS A 276 4.53 -25.29 -4.23
N LEU A 277 4.26 -25.51 -2.93
CA LEU A 277 5.29 -25.52 -1.90
C LEU A 277 6.18 -26.75 -2.05
N ARG A 278 7.50 -26.52 -2.07
CA ARG A 278 8.50 -27.56 -2.22
C ARG A 278 9.67 -27.31 -1.27
N THR A 279 10.30 -28.38 -0.81
CA THR A 279 11.64 -28.32 -0.21
C THR A 279 12.67 -28.28 -1.34
N GLY A 280 13.81 -27.64 -1.11
CA GLY A 280 14.86 -27.52 -2.11
C GLY A 280 15.55 -26.15 -2.12
N GLY A 281 16.35 -25.94 -3.16
CA GLY A 281 17.12 -24.72 -3.35
C GLY A 281 16.22 -23.49 -3.54
N VAL A 282 16.55 -22.42 -2.82
CA VAL A 282 15.87 -21.13 -2.92
C VAL A 282 16.89 -19.99 -3.03
N GLU A 283 16.53 -18.97 -3.79
CA GLU A 283 17.19 -17.68 -3.73
C GLU A 283 16.58 -16.86 -2.59
N VAL A 284 17.39 -16.52 -1.60
CA VAL A 284 16.94 -15.80 -0.42
C VAL A 284 17.45 -14.38 -0.44
N LEU A 285 16.56 -13.41 -0.29
CA LEU A 285 16.92 -12.03 0.03
C LEU A 285 16.53 -11.76 1.48
N TYR A 286 17.50 -11.45 2.34
CA TYR A 286 17.28 -11.24 3.77
C TYR A 286 17.96 -9.96 4.28
N LEU A 287 17.49 -9.42 5.41
CA LEU A 287 18.17 -8.33 6.12
C LEU A 287 19.02 -8.89 7.26
N PRO A 288 20.35 -8.66 7.29
CA PRO A 288 21.22 -9.13 8.38
C PRO A 288 20.77 -8.66 9.77
N ASN A 289 20.24 -7.44 9.84
CA ASN A 289 19.78 -6.83 11.10
C ASN A 289 18.36 -7.28 11.52
N LYS A 290 17.58 -7.89 10.62
CA LYS A 290 16.18 -8.28 10.85
C LYS A 290 15.92 -9.69 10.29
N LYS A 291 16.22 -10.70 11.10
CA LYS A 291 16.14 -12.13 10.72
C LYS A 291 14.76 -12.62 10.26
N ASN A 292 13.68 -11.92 10.59
CA ASN A 292 12.31 -12.32 10.23
C ASN A 292 11.83 -11.67 8.92
N VAL A 293 12.62 -10.80 8.29
CA VAL A 293 12.27 -10.07 7.07
C VAL A 293 13.01 -10.69 5.89
N ILE A 294 12.30 -11.53 5.13
CA ILE A 294 12.88 -12.36 4.08
C ILE A 294 11.94 -12.39 2.86
N MET A 295 12.54 -12.46 1.68
CA MET A 295 11.90 -12.86 0.43
C MET A 295 12.55 -14.10 -0.13
N LEU A 296 11.75 -14.96 -0.75
CA LEU A 296 12.20 -16.23 -1.32
C LEU A 296 11.64 -16.41 -2.72
N ASP A 297 12.50 -16.85 -3.61
CA ASP A 297 12.13 -17.34 -4.93
C ASP A 297 12.68 -18.75 -5.09
N TYR A 298 11.90 -19.65 -5.67
CA TYR A 298 12.36 -21.02 -5.89
C TYR A 298 13.41 -21.01 -6.98
N THR A 299 14.58 -21.58 -6.70
CA THR A 299 15.59 -21.74 -7.74
C THR A 299 15.01 -22.71 -8.77
N SER A 300 15.05 -22.34 -10.04
CA SER A 300 14.56 -23.19 -11.13
C SER A 300 15.53 -24.35 -11.31
N ASP A 301 15.42 -25.37 -10.45
CA ASP A 301 16.00 -26.68 -10.76
C ASP A 301 15.18 -27.28 -11.92
N HIS A 302 15.90 -27.67 -12.97
CA HIS A 302 15.44 -28.16 -14.27
C HIS A 302 14.18 -29.03 -14.27
#